data_AF-A0A6P8TZG4-F1
#
_entry.id   AF-A0A6P8TZG4-F1
#
_cell.length_a   1.000
_cell.length_b   1.000
_cell.length_c   1.000
_cell.angle_alpha   90.00
_cell.angle_beta   90.00
_cell.angle_gamma   90.00
#
_symmetry.space_group_name_H-M   'P 1'
#
loop_
_entity.id
_entity.type
_entity.pdbx_description
1 polymer ?
#
loop_
_entity_poly.entity_id
_entity_poly.type
_entity_poly.pdbx_seq_one_letter_code
_entity_poly.pdbx_strand_id
1 'polypeptide(L)'
;MPESSQPNYRYIMDNLFKYVIGTLELLVAENYMIVYLNGATSRKKMPTVGWLRKCYQQIDRRLRKNLKSLIIVHPSWFIRTLLSLTKPFISTKFSQKLQYVFSLTDLAELVPMEYVSIPDCIKEIDQDAHGKVEIAAAAVPE
;
A
#
# COMPACT_ATOMS: atom_id res chain seq x y z
N MET A 1 8.72 5.89 -4.95
CA MET A 1 8.10 7.19 -4.59
C MET A 1 9.18 8.27 -4.55
N PRO A 2 8.92 9.49 -5.06
CA PRO A 2 9.86 10.61 -5.04
C PRO A 2 10.14 11.09 -3.61
N GLU A 3 11.28 11.73 -3.38
CA GLU A 3 11.59 12.33 -2.07
C GLU A 3 10.89 13.68 -1.89
N SER A 4 10.37 13.93 -0.68
CA SER A 4 9.63 15.14 -0.33
C SER A 4 10.46 16.42 -0.37
N SER A 5 11.78 16.31 -0.35
CA SER A 5 12.73 17.43 -0.48
C SER A 5 12.86 17.93 -1.92
N GLN A 6 12.39 17.17 -2.92
CA GLN A 6 12.52 17.57 -4.32
C GLN A 6 11.59 18.75 -4.63
N PRO A 7 12.05 19.77 -5.38
CA PRO A 7 11.28 20.99 -5.66
C PRO A 7 9.97 20.71 -6.42
N ASN A 8 9.93 19.64 -7.21
CA ASN A 8 8.76 19.20 -7.97
C ASN A 8 7.96 18.07 -7.31
N TYR A 9 8.21 17.76 -6.03
CA TYR A 9 7.56 16.65 -5.32
C TYR A 9 6.03 16.68 -5.46
N ARG A 10 5.41 17.84 -5.20
CA ARG A 10 3.94 17.99 -5.28
C ARG A 10 3.41 17.72 -6.69
N TYR A 11 4.10 18.23 -7.70
CA TYR A 11 3.75 17.99 -9.10
C TYR A 11 3.85 16.50 -9.45
N ILE A 12 4.95 15.84 -9.07
CA ILE A 12 5.14 14.40 -9.35
C ILE A 12 4.04 13.59 -8.65
N MET A 13 3.78 13.85 -7.36
CA MET A 13 2.76 13.13 -6.60
C MET A 13 1.37 13.33 -7.18
N ASP A 14 0.99 14.56 -7.54
CA ASP A 14 -0.32 14.83 -8.14
C ASP A 14 -0.48 14.15 -9.50
N ASN A 15 0.57 14.07 -10.33
CA ASN A 15 0.53 13.35 -11.60
C ASN A 15 0.54 11.83 -11.41
N LEU A 16 1.26 11.31 -10.42
CA LEU A 16 1.22 9.89 -10.05
C LEU A 16 -0.19 9.49 -9.62
N PHE A 17 -0.85 10.31 -8.81
CA PHE A 17 -2.25 10.08 -8.43
C PHE A 17 -3.17 10.06 -9.65
N LYS A 18 -3.06 11.05 -10.55
CA LYS A 18 -3.85 11.10 -11.79
C LYS A 18 -3.62 9.87 -12.67
N TYR A 19 -2.37 9.44 -12.81
CA TYR A 19 -2.02 8.24 -13.58
C TYR A 19 -2.68 6.99 -13.00
N VAL A 20 -2.62 6.81 -11.67
CA VAL A 20 -3.29 5.69 -10.99
C VAL A 20 -4.80 5.75 -11.21
N ILE A 21 -5.43 6.91 -11.03
CA ILE A 21 -6.87 7.06 -11.27
C ILE A 21 -7.24 6.76 -12.71
N GLY A 22 -6.52 7.31 -13.69
CA GLY A 22 -6.77 7.04 -15.11
C GLY A 22 -6.60 5.56 -15.46
N THR A 23 -5.66 4.86 -14.82
CA THR A 23 -5.52 3.40 -14.98
C THR A 23 -6.72 2.65 -14.37
N LEU A 24 -7.17 3.03 -13.18
CA LEU A 24 -8.32 2.41 -12.52
C LEU A 24 -9.63 2.66 -13.27
N GLU A 25 -9.76 3.79 -13.97
CA GLU A 25 -10.92 4.10 -14.81
C GLU A 25 -11.08 3.11 -15.97
N LEU A 26 -9.99 2.55 -16.48
CA LEU A 26 -10.03 1.49 -17.50
C LEU A 26 -10.52 0.15 -16.93
N LEU A 27 -10.28 -0.10 -15.64
CA LEU A 27 -10.65 -1.34 -14.94
C LEU A 27 -12.04 -1.29 -14.30
N VAL A 28 -12.69 -0.13 -14.31
CA VAL A 28 -13.88 0.15 -13.50
C VAL A 28 -15.12 -0.67 -13.88
N ALA A 29 -15.12 -1.34 -15.04
CA ALA A 29 -16.19 -2.26 -15.42
C ALA A 29 -16.26 -3.48 -14.47
N GLU A 30 -15.16 -3.78 -13.78
CA GLU A 30 -15.05 -4.95 -12.91
C GLU A 30 -14.60 -4.57 -11.49
N ASN A 31 -14.76 -5.52 -10.58
CA ASN A 31 -14.23 -5.39 -9.24
C ASN A 31 -12.73 -5.66 -9.24
N TYR A 32 -11.95 -4.77 -8.62
CA TYR A 32 -10.48 -4.85 -8.65
C TYR A 32 -9.90 -4.80 -7.24
N MET A 33 -8.64 -5.23 -7.11
CA MET A 33 -7.86 -5.10 -5.88
C MET A 33 -6.63 -4.25 -6.16
N ILE A 34 -6.17 -3.50 -5.17
CA ILE A 34 -4.91 -2.76 -5.25
C ILE A 34 -3.94 -3.40 -4.26
N VAL A 35 -2.77 -3.80 -4.76
CA VAL A 35 -1.65 -4.26 -3.94
C VAL A 35 -0.60 -3.15 -3.90
N TYR A 36 -0.35 -2.62 -2.70
CA TYR A 36 0.71 -1.64 -2.45
C TYR A 36 1.90 -2.34 -1.79
N LEU A 37 2.96 -2.54 -2.58
CA LEU A 37 4.22 -3.14 -2.14
C LEU A 37 5.08 -2.10 -1.43
N ASN A 38 5.17 -2.18 -0.11
CA ASN A 38 5.92 -1.21 0.67
C ASN A 38 7.40 -1.60 0.78
N GLY A 39 8.20 -1.28 -0.25
CA GLY A 39 9.63 -1.63 -0.31
C GLY A 39 10.54 -0.73 0.51
N ALA A 40 10.53 -0.89 1.83
CA ALA A 40 11.35 -0.10 2.76
C ALA A 40 11.23 1.42 2.53
N THR A 41 10.06 1.88 2.11
CA THR A 41 9.81 3.27 1.75
C THR A 41 10.06 4.17 2.96
N SER A 42 11.14 4.96 2.89
CA SER A 42 11.50 5.94 3.92
C SER A 42 10.39 6.96 4.12
N ARG A 43 10.29 7.52 5.34
CA ARG A 43 9.33 8.59 5.69
C ARG A 43 9.38 9.78 4.74
N LYS A 44 10.57 10.10 4.22
CA LYS A 44 10.77 11.20 3.26
C LYS A 44 10.09 10.95 1.91
N LYS A 45 9.69 9.72 1.61
CA LYS A 45 9.04 9.34 0.35
C LYS A 45 7.52 9.15 0.51
N MET A 46 6.98 9.37 1.71
CA MET A 46 5.57 9.14 2.00
C MET A 46 4.73 10.42 1.86
N PRO A 47 3.50 10.31 1.35
CA PRO A 47 2.58 11.44 1.30
C PRO A 47 2.15 11.90 2.70
N THR A 48 1.67 13.13 2.79
CA THR A 48 1.09 13.67 4.02
C THR A 48 -0.37 13.22 4.20
N VAL A 49 -0.89 13.29 5.43
CA VAL A 49 -2.32 13.05 5.72
C VAL A 49 -3.22 13.93 4.87
N GLY A 50 -2.87 15.21 4.70
CA GLY A 50 -3.63 16.15 3.88
C GLY A 50 -3.68 15.74 2.40
N TRP A 51 -2.57 15.23 1.87
CA TRP A 51 -2.53 14.71 0.50
C TRP A 51 -3.39 13.45 0.35
N LEU A 52 -3.32 12.51 1.28
CA LEU A 52 -4.15 11.29 1.27
C LEU A 52 -5.65 11.62 1.35
N ARG A 53 -6.04 12.56 2.22
CA ARG A 53 -7.40 13.06 2.32
C ARG A 53 -7.87 13.65 0.98
N LYS A 54 -7.07 14.54 0.39
CA LYS A 54 -7.38 15.17 -0.91
C LYS A 54 -7.49 14.14 -2.02
N CYS A 55 -6.64 13.12 -2.03
CA CYS A 55 -6.72 12.01 -2.98
C CYS A 55 -8.05 11.29 -2.83
N TYR A 56 -8.37 10.80 -1.63
CA TYR A 56 -9.63 10.09 -1.37
C TYR A 56 -10.88 10.89 -1.78
N GLN A 57 -10.89 12.21 -1.56
CA GLN A 57 -11.98 13.09 -1.97
C GLN A 57 -12.12 13.23 -3.49
N GLN A 58 -11.02 13.15 -4.24
CA GLN A 58 -11.01 13.21 -5.71
C GLN A 58 -11.32 11.86 -6.38
N ILE A 59 -11.25 10.74 -5.65
CA ILE A 59 -11.60 9.43 -6.22
C ILE A 59 -13.11 9.38 -6.46
N ASP A 60 -13.50 9.11 -7.71
CA ASP A 60 -14.89 8.89 -8.08
C ASP A 60 -15.52 7.80 -7.18
N ARG A 61 -16.80 8.00 -6.83
CA ARG A 61 -17.59 7.04 -6.07
C ARG A 61 -17.59 5.65 -6.71
N ARG A 62 -17.62 5.56 -8.04
CA ARG A 62 -17.63 4.29 -8.78
C ARG A 62 -16.34 3.50 -8.53
N LEU A 63 -15.18 4.15 -8.65
CA LEU A 63 -13.88 3.54 -8.37
C LEU A 63 -13.80 3.04 -6.92
N ARG A 64 -14.24 3.86 -5.96
CA ARG A 64 -14.25 3.47 -4.54
C ARG A 64 -15.16 2.28 -4.25
N LYS A 65 -16.26 2.12 -5.00
CA LYS A 65 -17.19 0.99 -4.84
C LYS A 65 -16.59 -0.32 -5.36
N ASN A 66 -16.01 -0.28 -6.55
CA ASN A 66 -15.50 -1.48 -7.24
C ASN A 66 -14.15 -1.97 -6.71
N LEU A 67 -13.44 -1.16 -5.92
CA LEU A 67 -12.32 -1.64 -5.12
C LEU A 67 -12.80 -2.71 -4.13
N LYS A 68 -12.33 -3.95 -4.23
CA LYS A 68 -12.60 -5.02 -3.26
C LYS A 68 -11.69 -4.91 -2.03
N SER A 69 -10.39 -4.85 -2.26
CA SER A 69 -9.36 -4.77 -1.21
C SER A 69 -8.23 -3.84 -1.62
N LEU A 70 -7.70 -3.11 -0.63
CA LEU A 70 -6.44 -2.37 -0.70
C LEU A 70 -5.46 -3.07 0.25
N ILE A 71 -4.60 -3.90 -0.31
CA ILE A 71 -3.65 -4.74 0.42
C ILE A 71 -2.32 -4.00 0.50
N ILE A 72 -1.80 -3.83 1.71
CA ILE A 72 -0.48 -3.23 1.95
C ILE A 72 0.46 -4.33 2.43
N VAL A 73 1.47 -4.60 1.62
CA VAL A 73 2.47 -5.66 1.83
C VAL A 73 3.68 -5.06 2.53
N HIS A 74 4.17 -5.73 3.59
CA HIS A 74 5.23 -5.26 4.48
C HIS A 74 5.00 -3.84 5.02
N PRO A 75 3.86 -3.55 5.66
CA PRO A 75 3.56 -2.23 6.18
C PRO A 75 4.57 -1.83 7.25
N SER A 76 5.26 -0.71 7.04
CA SER A 76 6.07 -0.09 8.10
C SER A 76 5.19 0.49 9.21
N TRP A 77 5.75 0.67 10.41
CA TRP A 77 5.04 1.34 11.50
C TRP A 77 4.50 2.72 11.09
N PHE A 78 5.29 3.45 10.29
CA PHE A 78 4.91 4.79 9.83
C PHE A 78 3.65 4.77 8.94
N ILE A 79 3.56 3.88 7.94
CA ILE A 79 2.37 3.85 7.07
C ILE A 79 1.13 3.40 7.83
N ARG A 80 1.27 2.47 8.78
CA ARG A 80 0.17 2.05 9.67
C ARG A 80 -0.37 3.23 10.48
N THR A 81 0.51 4.03 11.07
CA THR A 81 0.14 5.25 11.80
C THR A 81 -0.50 6.28 10.87
N LEU A 82 0.12 6.53 9.70
CA LEU A 82 -0.38 7.49 8.71
C LEU A 82 -1.81 7.13 8.28
N LEU A 83 -2.06 5.87 7.93
CA LEU A 83 -3.38 5.41 7.52
C LEU A 83 -4.39 5.44 8.67
N SER A 84 -3.96 5.15 9.89
CA SER A 84 -4.79 5.29 11.09
C SER A 84 -5.24 6.73 11.31
N LEU A 85 -4.34 7.72 11.10
CA LEU A 85 -4.67 9.15 11.17
C LEU A 85 -5.57 9.61 10.03
N THR A 86 -5.55 8.94 8.87
CA THR A 86 -6.44 9.26 7.75
C THR A 86 -7.83 8.65 7.89
N LYS A 87 -7.99 7.63 8.73
CA LYS A 87 -9.22 6.86 8.92
C LYS A 87 -10.48 7.72 9.20
N PRO A 88 -10.42 8.81 9.98
CA PRO A 88 -11.59 9.68 10.22
C PRO A 88 -12.12 10.39 8.96
N PHE A 89 -11.31 10.50 7.91
CA PHE A 89 -11.67 11.24 6.69
C PHE A 89 -12.13 10.34 5.55
N ILE A 90 -12.11 9.01 5.74
CA ILE A 90 -12.53 8.02 4.76
C ILE A 90 -13.75 7.26 5.29
N SER A 91 -14.57 6.72 4.39
CA SER A 91 -15.78 6.00 4.83
C SER A 91 -15.41 4.72 5.58
N THR A 92 -16.27 4.32 6.54
CA THR A 92 -16.10 3.05 7.28
C THR A 92 -16.01 1.87 6.31
N LYS A 93 -16.86 1.84 5.28
CA LYS A 93 -16.84 0.80 4.23
C LYS A 93 -15.52 0.75 3.49
N PHE A 94 -14.89 1.90 3.21
CA PHE A 94 -13.59 1.93 2.55
C PHE A 94 -12.47 1.50 3.51
N SER A 95 -12.52 1.93 4.77
CA SER A 95 -11.55 1.49 5.80
C SER A 95 -11.54 -0.03 5.98
N GLN A 96 -12.69 -0.70 5.84
CA GLN A 96 -12.80 -2.16 5.90
C GLN A 96 -12.14 -2.88 4.73
N LYS A 97 -11.83 -2.18 3.63
CA LYS A 97 -11.11 -2.72 2.49
C LYS A 97 -9.60 -2.71 2.70
N LEU A 98 -9.10 -2.02 3.72
CA LEU A 98 -7.67 -1.92 3.99
C LEU A 98 -7.18 -3.18 4.71
N GLN A 99 -6.25 -3.89 4.10
CA GLN A 99 -5.65 -5.10 4.62
C GLN A 99 -4.13 -4.96 4.73
N TYR A 100 -3.55 -5.54 5.76
CA TYR A 100 -2.12 -5.55 6.01
C TYR A 100 -1.62 -6.99 5.95
N VAL A 101 -0.61 -7.25 5.13
CA VAL A 101 0.06 -8.55 5.05
C VAL A 101 1.56 -8.37 5.28
N PHE A 102 2.18 -9.34 5.96
CA PHE A 102 3.55 -9.17 6.46
C PHE A 102 4.56 -10.05 5.72
N SER A 103 4.10 -10.97 4.88
CA SER A 103 4.92 -11.76 3.97
C SER A 103 4.32 -11.83 2.55
N LEU A 104 5.13 -12.22 1.57
CA LEU A 104 4.66 -12.59 0.23
C LEU A 104 3.84 -13.89 0.25
N THR A 105 4.07 -14.76 1.24
CA THR A 105 3.27 -15.96 1.47
C THR A 105 1.82 -15.59 1.83
N ASP A 106 1.64 -14.66 2.78
CA ASP A 106 0.31 -14.13 3.15
C ASP A 106 -0.39 -13.48 1.96
N LEU A 107 0.37 -12.80 1.09
CA LEU A 107 -0.18 -12.19 -0.12
C LEU A 107 -0.69 -13.25 -1.11
N ALA A 108 0.05 -14.35 -1.27
CA ALA A 108 -0.29 -15.44 -2.18
C ALA A 108 -1.59 -16.16 -1.78
N GLU A 109 -1.98 -16.12 -0.51
CA GLU A 109 -3.28 -16.62 -0.04
C GLU A 109 -4.46 -15.73 -0.47
N LEU A 110 -4.19 -14.45 -0.77
CA LEU A 110 -5.22 -13.45 -1.09
C LEU A 110 -5.32 -13.15 -2.58
N VAL A 111 -4.23 -13.28 -3.33
CA VAL A 111 -4.14 -12.87 -4.74
C VAL A 111 -3.38 -13.92 -5.55
N PRO A 112 -3.87 -14.30 -6.75
CA PRO A 112 -3.10 -15.15 -7.66
C PRO A 112 -1.80 -14.46 -8.06
N MET A 113 -0.66 -15.04 -7.66
CA MET A 113 0.65 -14.43 -7.85
C MET A 113 1.12 -14.40 -9.32
N GLU A 114 0.46 -15.15 -10.20
CA GLU A 114 0.72 -15.20 -11.65
C GLU A 114 0.65 -13.80 -12.32
N TYR A 115 -0.20 -12.92 -11.78
CA TYR A 115 -0.42 -11.57 -12.33
C TYR A 115 0.30 -10.48 -11.52
N VAL A 116 1.08 -10.86 -10.50
CA VAL A 116 1.74 -9.91 -9.60
C VAL A 116 3.24 -9.89 -9.88
N SER A 117 3.70 -8.82 -10.53
CA SER A 117 5.13 -8.57 -10.69
C SER A 117 5.73 -8.04 -9.38
N ILE A 118 6.43 -8.89 -8.64
CA ILE A 118 7.12 -8.52 -7.40
C ILE A 118 8.54 -7.99 -7.70
N PRO A 119 8.86 -6.72 -7.37
CA PRO A 119 10.21 -6.17 -7.50
C PRO A 119 11.21 -6.87 -6.57
N ASP A 120 12.47 -6.96 -6.98
CA ASP A 120 13.49 -7.70 -6.22
C ASP A 120 13.74 -7.13 -4.82
N CYS A 121 13.69 -5.80 -4.66
CA CYS A 121 13.81 -5.17 -3.34
C CYS A 121 12.71 -5.59 -2.34
N ILE A 122 11.54 -6.04 -2.82
CA ILE A 122 10.48 -6.58 -1.95
C ILE A 122 10.82 -8.02 -1.55
N LYS A 123 11.34 -8.83 -2.48
CA LYS A 123 11.76 -10.21 -2.20
C LYS A 123 12.89 -10.23 -1.17
N GLU A 124 13.84 -9.31 -1.27
CA GLU A 124 14.92 -9.14 -0.28
C GLU A 124 14.36 -8.83 1.12
N ILE A 125 13.40 -7.91 1.22
CA ILE A 125 12.76 -7.55 2.49
C ILE A 125 12.00 -8.75 3.08
N ASP A 126 11.30 -9.50 2.25
CA ASP A 126 10.56 -10.69 2.65
C ASP A 126 11.51 -11.75 3.23
N GLN A 127 12.63 -12.02 2.55
CA GLN A 127 13.69 -12.92 3.03
C GLN A 127 14.30 -12.47 4.36
N ASP A 128 14.64 -11.18 4.49
CA ASP A 128 15.17 -10.61 5.73
C ASP A 128 14.18 -10.71 6.90
N ALA A 129 12.89 -10.53 6.62
CA ALA A 129 11.83 -10.67 7.61
C ALA A 129 11.69 -12.12 8.06
N HIS A 130 11.72 -13.08 7.13
CA HIS A 130 11.69 -14.51 7.43
C HIS A 130 12.92 -14.95 8.25
N GLY A 131 14.12 -14.52 7.89
CA GLY A 131 15.34 -14.85 8.64
C GLY A 131 15.33 -14.31 10.08
N LYS A 132 14.74 -13.13 10.32
CA LYS A 132 14.58 -12.59 11.68
C LYS A 132 13.59 -13.38 12.53
N VAL A 133 12.52 -13.89 11.92
CA VAL A 133 11.51 -14.71 12.61
C VAL A 133 12.11 -16.07 13.02
N GLU A 134 12.89 -16.71 12.16
CA GLU A 134 13.56 -17.98 12.48
C GLU A 134 14.59 -17.84 13.61
N ILE A 135 15.41 -16.78 13.59
CA ILE A 135 16.38 -16.51 14.66
C ILE A 135 15.68 -16.23 16.00
N ALA A 136 14.56 -15.48 15.98
CA ALA A 136 13.80 -15.21 17.20
C ALA A 136 13.11 -16.46 17.77
N ALA A 137 12.61 -17.36 16.91
CA ALA A 137 12.01 -18.63 17.32
C ALA A 137 13.05 -19.61 17.90
N ALA A 138 14.28 -19.61 17.38
CA ALA A 138 15.38 -20.45 17.88
C ALA A 138 16.01 -19.94 19.19
N ALA A 139 15.74 -18.69 19.59
CA ALA A 139 16.33 -18.04 20.76
C ALA A 139 15.47 -18.13 22.04
N VAL A 140 14.35 -18.85 22.03
CA VAL A 140 13.54 -19.13 23.23
C VAL A 140 14.07 -20.41 23.89
N PRO A 141 14.73 -20.34 25.06
CA PRO A 141 15.11 -21.54 25.80
C PRO A 141 13.87 -22.14 26.48
N GLU A 142 13.78 -23.49 26.51
CA GLU A 142 12.83 -24.24 27.35
C GLU A 142 12.98 -23.93 28.84
#